data_AF-A0A925G569-F1
#
_entry.id   AF-A0A925G569-F1
#
_cell.length_a   1.000
_cell.length_b   1.000
_cell.length_c   1.000
_cell.angle_alpha   90.00
_cell.angle_beta   90.00
_cell.angle_gamma   90.00
#
_symmetry.space_group_name_H-M   'P 1'
#
loop_
_entity.id
_entity.type
_entity.pdbx_description
1 polymer ?
#
loop_
_entity_poly.entity_id
_entity_poly.type
_entity_poly.pdbx_seq_one_letter_code
_entity_poly.pdbx_strand_id
1 'polypeptide(L)'
;METEKMIPANEFCIYHNIELSFIYSLNESGLIDITNIEEKIFVPVSQLKNLEKLMRLKQEMDINVEGIETITYLLQRINDMQQHILQLSNKLAFYERE
;
A
#
# COMPACT_ATOMS: atom_id res chain seq x y z
N MET A 1 10.60 -12.63 -15.01
CA MET A 1 11.47 -11.61 -14.42
C MET A 1 11.01 -10.28 -15.00
N GLU A 2 9.98 -9.69 -14.41
CA GLU A 2 9.53 -8.36 -14.82
C GLU A 2 10.64 -7.38 -14.48
N THR A 3 11.04 -6.57 -15.45
CA THR A 3 11.89 -5.41 -15.23
C THR A 3 11.20 -4.54 -14.20
N GLU A 4 11.68 -4.55 -12.95
CA GLU A 4 11.23 -3.64 -11.90
C GLU A 4 11.53 -2.22 -12.38
N LYS A 5 10.54 -1.61 -13.03
CA LYS A 5 10.58 -0.20 -13.33
C LYS A 5 10.58 0.50 -11.98
N MET A 6 11.66 1.21 -11.73
CA MET A 6 11.88 2.00 -10.52
C MET A 6 11.75 3.46 -10.91
N ILE A 7 11.12 4.27 -10.06
CA ILE A 7 11.10 5.73 -10.22
C ILE A 7 11.82 6.42 -9.08
N PRO A 8 12.48 7.56 -9.31
CA PRO A 8 13.07 8.34 -8.23
C PRO A 8 11.98 8.83 -7.26
N ALA A 9 12.13 8.53 -5.96
CA ALA A 9 11.18 8.97 -4.94
C ALA A 9 11.08 10.51 -4.90
N ASN A 10 12.16 11.23 -5.20
CA ASN A 10 12.18 12.68 -5.26
C ASN A 10 11.22 13.24 -6.33
N GLU A 11 11.16 12.63 -7.52
CA GLU A 11 10.24 13.07 -8.58
C GLU A 11 8.80 12.84 -8.17
N PHE A 12 8.52 11.69 -7.54
CA PHE A 12 7.21 11.38 -6.98
C PHE A 12 6.81 12.40 -5.91
N CYS A 13 7.72 12.73 -5.00
CA CYS A 13 7.49 13.70 -3.92
C CYS A 13 7.16 15.10 -4.46
N ILE A 14 7.87 15.54 -5.50
CA ILE A 14 7.64 16.83 -6.16
C ILE A 14 6.27 16.85 -6.84
N TYR A 15 5.93 15.81 -7.61
CA TYR A 15 4.68 15.78 -8.36
C TYR A 15 3.45 15.75 -7.45
N HIS A 16 3.56 15.07 -6.31
CA HIS A 16 2.46 14.88 -5.38
C HIS A 16 2.48 15.80 -4.15
N ASN A 17 3.48 16.71 -4.08
CA ASN A 17 3.66 17.65 -2.98
C ASN A 17 3.68 16.96 -1.60
N ILE A 18 4.49 15.91 -1.48
CA ILE A 18 4.76 15.22 -0.21
C ILE A 18 6.24 15.34 0.16
N GLU A 19 6.53 15.14 1.44
CA GLU A 19 7.90 15.15 1.94
C GLU A 19 8.57 13.78 1.77
N LEU A 20 9.88 13.79 1.51
CA LEU A 20 10.67 12.57 1.44
C LEU A 20 10.71 11.83 2.79
N SER A 21 10.58 12.57 3.90
CA SER A 21 10.45 12.05 5.27
C SER A 21 9.28 11.06 5.38
N PHE A 22 8.16 11.34 4.71
CA PHE A 22 6.99 10.46 4.69
C PHE A 22 7.29 9.14 4.00
N ILE A 23 8.00 9.16 2.87
CA ILE A 23 8.44 7.94 2.16
C ILE A 23 9.33 7.10 3.06
N TYR A 24 10.25 7.72 3.80
CA TYR A 24 11.07 7.00 4.78
C TYR A 24 10.23 6.36 5.88
N SER A 25 9.29 7.10 6.49
CA SER A 25 8.42 6.55 7.54
C SER A 25 7.53 5.41 7.04
N LEU A 26 7.05 5.48 5.79
CA LEU A 26 6.32 4.38 5.16
C LEU A 26 7.21 3.15 4.93
N ASN A 27 8.49 3.34 4.62
CA ASN A 27 9.43 2.24 4.49
C ASN A 27 9.80 1.63 5.84
N GLU A 28 9.99 2.46 6.88
CA GLU A 28 10.26 1.98 8.25
C GLU A 28 9.09 1.20 8.85
N SER A 29 7.85 1.56 8.50
CA SER A 29 6.64 0.80 8.88
C SER A 29 6.41 -0.44 8.00
N GLY A 30 7.23 -0.67 6.96
CA GLY A 30 7.06 -1.79 6.04
C GLY A 30 5.83 -1.69 5.13
N LEU A 31 5.24 -0.50 5.01
CA LEU A 31 4.08 -0.25 4.13
C LEU A 31 4.47 -0.13 2.65
N ILE A 32 5.72 0.23 2.39
CA ILE A 32 6.35 0.29 1.07
C ILE A 32 7.80 -0.19 1.15
N ASP A 33 8.38 -0.54 0.01
CA ASP A 33 9.80 -0.83 -0.13
C ASP A 33 10.49 0.28 -0.94
N ILE A 34 11.67 0.68 -0.50
CA ILE A 34 12.54 1.61 -1.24
C ILE A 34 13.91 1.01 -1.50
N THR A 35 14.53 1.39 -2.62
CA THR A 35 15.89 1.02 -2.97
C THR A 35 16.78 2.25 -2.97
N ASN A 36 17.95 2.19 -2.33
CA ASN A 36 18.93 3.28 -2.37
C ASN A 36 20.03 2.95 -3.41
N ILE A 37 20.18 3.81 -4.41
CA ILE A 37 21.21 3.70 -5.45
C ILE A 37 21.87 5.08 -5.57
N GLU A 38 23.19 5.15 -5.34
CA GLU A 38 23.97 6.40 -5.45
C GLU A 38 23.35 7.58 -4.67
N GLU A 39 22.99 7.33 -3.40
CA GLU A 39 22.35 8.31 -2.49
C GLU A 39 20.95 8.80 -2.94
N LYS A 40 20.38 8.18 -3.99
CA LYS A 40 19.02 8.44 -4.45
C LYS A 40 18.10 7.29 -4.07
N ILE A 41 16.90 7.66 -3.66
CA ILE A 41 15.85 6.72 -3.30
C ILE A 41 15.02 6.42 -4.53
N PHE A 42 14.74 5.15 -4.74
CA PHE A 42 13.89 4.64 -5.80
C PHE A 42 12.72 3.85 -5.22
N VAL A 43 11.54 4.01 -5.81
CA VAL A 43 10.32 3.28 -5.46
C VAL A 43 9.91 2.40 -6.65
N PRO A 44 9.54 1.13 -6.43
CA PRO A 44 9.01 0.26 -7.47
C PRO A 44 7.69 0.80 -8.04
N VAL A 45 7.56 0.81 -9.38
CA VAL A 45 6.33 1.23 -10.06
C VAL A 45 5.11 0.41 -9.65
N SER A 46 5.31 -0.87 -9.31
CA SER A 46 4.27 -1.77 -8.81
C SER A 46 3.61 -1.24 -7.52
N GLN A 47 4.34 -0.49 -6.70
CA GLN A 47 3.86 0.05 -5.43
C GLN A 47 3.26 1.45 -5.55
N LEU A 48 3.39 2.15 -6.69
CA LEU A 48 2.91 3.53 -6.84
C LEU A 48 1.41 3.68 -6.57
N LYS A 49 0.61 2.73 -7.06
CA LYS A 49 -0.84 2.72 -6.79
C LYS A 49 -1.15 2.57 -5.30
N ASN A 50 -0.33 1.83 -4.55
CA ASN A 50 -0.49 1.72 -3.11
C ASN A 50 -0.06 3.04 -2.44
N LEU A 51 1.10 3.57 -2.82
CA LEU A 51 1.64 4.82 -2.29
C LEU A 51 0.67 6.00 -2.49
N GLU A 52 0.03 6.12 -3.64
CA GLU A 52 -1.03 7.12 -3.89
C GLU A 52 -2.19 7.00 -2.90
N LYS A 53 -2.62 5.78 -2.55
CA LYS A 53 -3.69 5.59 -1.56
C LYS A 53 -3.26 6.04 -0.16
N LEU A 54 -2.05 5.65 0.26
CA LEU A 54 -1.50 6.02 1.57
C LEU A 54 -1.34 7.55 1.66
N MET A 55 -0.89 8.17 0.56
CA MET A 55 -0.81 9.61 0.45
C MET A 55 -2.18 10.30 0.57
N ARG A 56 -3.23 9.79 -0.07
CA ARG A 56 -4.58 10.33 0.09
C ARG A 56 -5.06 10.26 1.54
N LEU A 57 -4.74 9.18 2.26
CA LEU A 57 -5.04 9.10 3.70
C LEU A 57 -4.32 10.21 4.49
N LYS A 58 -3.07 10.52 4.14
CA LYS A 58 -2.35 11.62 4.79
C LYS A 58 -2.90 13.00 4.40
N GLN A 59 -3.13 13.25 3.12
CA GLN A 59 -3.48 14.58 2.60
C GLN A 59 -4.97 14.92 2.76
N GLU A 60 -5.86 13.97 2.53
CA GLU A 60 -7.31 14.20 2.54
C GLU A 60 -7.92 13.97 3.92
N MET A 61 -7.34 13.08 4.73
CA MET A 61 -7.88 12.68 6.04
C MET A 61 -6.99 13.09 7.22
N ASP A 62 -5.86 13.74 6.97
CA ASP A 62 -4.83 14.14 7.97
C ASP A 62 -4.40 13.01 8.93
N ILE A 63 -4.28 11.80 8.39
CA ILE A 63 -3.89 10.63 9.18
C ILE A 63 -2.37 10.51 9.19
N ASN A 64 -1.77 10.34 10.36
CA ASN A 64 -0.34 10.08 10.52
C ASN A 64 0.06 8.67 10.06
N VAL A 65 1.37 8.40 10.01
CA VAL A 65 1.90 7.11 9.52
C VAL A 65 1.43 5.94 10.39
N GLU A 66 1.39 6.09 11.71
CA GLU A 66 0.90 5.08 12.64
C GLU A 66 -0.59 4.79 12.44
N GLY A 67 -1.37 5.82 12.13
CA GLY A 67 -2.77 5.69 11.77
C GLY A 67 -2.95 4.97 10.43
N ILE A 68 -2.13 5.30 9.43
CA ILE A 68 -2.11 4.63 8.13
C ILE A 68 -1.75 3.15 8.28
N GLU A 69 -0.75 2.82 9.11
CA GLU A 69 -0.37 1.44 9.42
C GLU A 69 -1.54 0.67 10.04
N THR A 70 -2.16 1.25 11.07
CA THR A 70 -3.32 0.67 11.74
C THR A 70 -4.46 0.42 10.76
N ILE A 71 -4.79 1.40 9.92
CA ILE A 71 -5.85 1.29 8.91
C ILE A 71 -5.52 0.21 7.88
N THR A 72 -4.27 0.16 7.42
CA THR A 72 -3.83 -0.85 6.45
C THR A 72 -3.98 -2.25 7.01
N TYR A 73 -3.55 -2.47 8.26
CA TYR A 73 -3.74 -3.73 8.98
C TYR A 73 -5.22 -4.12 9.12
N LEU A 74 -6.08 -3.18 9.52
CA LEU A 74 -7.51 -3.42 9.68
C LEU A 74 -8.20 -3.73 8.34
N LEU A 75 -7.85 -3.01 7.27
CA LEU A 75 -8.39 -3.26 5.93
C LEU A 75 -7.99 -4.64 5.42
N GLN A 76 -6.75 -5.07 5.65
CA GLN A 76 -6.30 -6.42 5.31
C GLN A 76 -7.15 -7.47 6.02
N ARG A 77 -7.35 -7.32 7.34
CA ARG A 77 -8.16 -8.25 8.13
C ARG A 77 -9.62 -8.31 7.65
N ILE A 78 -10.20 -7.16 7.29
CA ILE A 78 -11.56 -7.11 6.72
C ILE A 78 -11.61 -7.84 5.37
N ASN A 79 -10.62 -7.63 4.50
CA ASN A 79 -10.55 -8.30 3.21
C ASN A 79 -10.43 -9.82 3.37
N ASP A 80 -9.58 -10.30 4.29
CA ASP A 80 -9.43 -11.73 4.58
C ASP A 80 -10.74 -12.34 5.08
N MET A 81 -11.44 -11.63 5.97
CA MET A 81 -12.77 -12.04 6.44
C MET A 81 -13.80 -12.11 5.31
N GLN A 82 -13.81 -11.12 4.40
CA GLN A 82 -14.70 -11.12 3.24
C GLN A 82 -14.40 -12.28 2.29
N GLN A 83 -13.13 -12.62 2.07
CA GLN A 83 -12.74 -13.79 1.27
C GLN A 83 -13.20 -15.09 1.92
N HIS A 84 -13.07 -15.22 3.24
CA HIS A 84 -13.57 -16.39 3.96
C HIS A 84 -15.09 -16.53 3.85
N ILE A 85 -15.84 -15.43 4.00
CA ILE A 85 -17.30 -15.43 3.81
C ILE A 85 -17.65 -15.88 2.40
N LEU A 86 -16.99 -15.32 1.38
CA LEU A 86 -17.22 -15.70 -0.02
C LEU A 86 -16.96 -17.20 -0.26
N GLN A 87 -15.86 -17.73 0.29
CA GLN A 87 -15.53 -19.16 0.19
C GLN A 87 -16.59 -20.03 0.85
N LEU A 88 -17.07 -19.65 2.04
CA LEU A 88 -18.12 -20.39 2.75
C LEU A 88 -19.45 -20.31 2.00
N SER A 89 -19.83 -19.14 1.50
CA SER A 89 -21.04 -18.96 0.67
C SER A 89 -20.99 -19.81 -0.60
N ASN A 90 -19.84 -19.87 -1.27
CA ASN A 90 -19.66 -20.71 -2.46
C ASN A 90 -19.76 -22.20 -2.13
N LYS A 91 -19.23 -22.65 -0.98
CA LYS A 91 -19.37 -24.04 -0.51
C LYS A 91 -20.82 -24.39 -0.18
N LEU A 92 -21.52 -23.51 0.54
CA LEU A 92 -22.94 -23.70 0.85
C LEU A 92 -23.78 -23.79 -0.43
N ALA A 93 -23.58 -22.87 -1.38
CA ALA A 93 -24.28 -22.88 -2.65
C ALA A 93 -24.03 -24.13 -3.51
N PHE A 94 -22.88 -24.81 -3.33
CA PHE A 94 -22.62 -26.09 -3.94
C PHE A 94 -23.49 -27.20 -3.33
N TYR A 95 -23.53 -27.29 -2.00
CA TYR A 95 -24.31 -28.31 -1.29
C TYR A 95 -25.83 -28.09 -1.40
N GLU A 96 -26.31 -26.85 -1.52
CA GLU A 96 -27.74 -26.55 -1.71
C GLU A 96 -28.24 -26.85 -3.14
N ARG A 97 -27.34 -27.13 -4.09
CA ARG A 97 -27.68 -27.53 -5.46
C ARG A 97 -27.69 -29.04 -5.69
N GLU A 98 -27.21 -29.83 -4.73
CA GLU A 98 -27.38 -31.29 -4.67
C GLU A 98 -28.67 -31.65 -3.92
#